data_AF-A0A7V7X083-F1
#
_entry.id   AF-A0A7V7X083-F1
#
_cell.length_a   1.000
_cell.length_b   1.000
_cell.length_c   1.000
_cell.angle_alpha   90.00
_cell.angle_beta   90.00
_cell.angle_gamma   90.00
#
_symmetry.space_group_name_H-M   'P 1'
#
loop_
_entity.id
_entity.type
_entity.pdbx_description
1 polymer ?
#
loop_
_entity_poly.entity_id
_entity_poly.type
_entity_poly.pdbx_seq_one_letter_code
_entity_poly.pdbx_strand_id
1 'polypeptide(L)'
;MTANLFDRKFMKSIGVKPFNVDRYLKARLAQYFLLDSQDFFHRIQILNKSPRFSPNTFTPKTLVDTIMCVECALKSIIISLSRSNEKPENAYLAARRCGHIIDRLLTEASRRSFHRVSFLSKREIQILLQLKNIGVEGRYAYEIANKMQQEDPLLRFLREGAVTKLLNSEFLSSSLSVTKRLVGIAGKSFDKYWKGSTSFKLKHLDKIDNRLNIFRDNVSTNR
;
A
#
# COMPACT_ATOMS: atom_id res chain seq x y z
N MET A 1 37.15 16.37 -21.41
CA MET A 1 36.34 16.17 -20.18
C MET A 1 36.22 14.67 -19.89
N THR A 2 37.26 14.10 -19.29
CA THR A 2 37.39 12.69 -18.92
C THR A 2 36.91 12.51 -17.48
N ALA A 3 35.58 12.44 -17.28
CA ALA A 3 35.04 11.97 -16.01
C ALA A 3 35.47 10.52 -15.81
N ASN A 4 36.43 10.35 -14.89
CA ASN A 4 37.25 9.16 -14.62
C ASN A 4 36.47 7.84 -14.66
N LEU A 5 36.92 6.92 -15.51
CA LEU A 5 36.56 5.49 -15.45
C LEU A 5 36.84 4.89 -14.05
N PHE A 6 37.82 5.43 -13.34
CA PHE A 6 38.16 5.08 -11.95
C PHE A 6 37.01 5.33 -10.98
N ASP A 7 36.31 6.45 -11.14
CA ASP A 7 35.22 6.87 -10.26
C ASP A 7 33.99 5.98 -10.45
N ARG A 8 33.73 5.53 -11.69
CA ARG A 8 32.64 4.58 -11.97
C ARG A 8 32.91 3.18 -11.40
N LYS A 9 34.14 2.68 -11.45
CA LYS A 9 34.50 1.37 -10.86
C LYS A 9 34.42 1.41 -9.33
N PHE A 10 34.92 2.47 -8.72
CA PHE A 10 34.83 2.69 -7.27
C PHE A 10 33.37 2.85 -6.81
N MET A 11 32.57 3.67 -7.49
CA MET A 11 31.13 3.80 -7.20
C MET A 11 30.40 2.46 -7.32
N LYS A 12 30.76 1.62 -8.31
CA LYS A 12 30.22 0.26 -8.43
C LYS A 12 30.66 -0.66 -7.28
N SER A 13 31.91 -0.56 -6.81
CA SER A 13 32.43 -1.39 -5.71
C SER A 13 31.85 -1.00 -4.35
N ILE A 14 31.44 0.26 -4.15
CA ILE A 14 30.69 0.70 -2.97
C ILE A 14 29.16 0.61 -3.15
N GLY A 15 28.68 0.00 -4.23
CA GLY A 15 27.25 -0.24 -4.48
C GLY A 15 26.42 1.00 -4.88
N VAL A 16 27.07 2.13 -5.17
CA VAL A 16 26.41 3.37 -5.58
C VAL A 16 26.02 3.28 -7.06
N LYS A 17 24.73 3.15 -7.32
CA LYS A 17 24.19 3.13 -8.69
C LYS A 17 24.16 4.55 -9.27
N PRO A 18 24.47 4.72 -10.57
CA PRO A 18 24.36 6.02 -11.23
C PRO A 18 22.91 6.53 -11.15
N PHE A 19 22.77 7.87 -11.08
CA PHE A 19 21.45 8.49 -11.02
C PHE A 19 20.64 8.16 -12.27
N ASN A 20 19.40 7.74 -12.07
CA ASN A 20 18.43 7.47 -13.11
C ASN A 20 17.09 8.05 -12.66
N VAL A 21 16.53 8.95 -13.47
CA VAL A 21 15.36 9.75 -13.08
C VAL A 21 14.09 8.91 -13.01
N ASP A 22 13.92 7.90 -13.88
CA ASP A 22 12.77 6.98 -13.84
C ASP A 22 12.81 6.11 -12.58
N ARG A 23 13.99 5.63 -12.21
CA ARG A 23 14.21 4.90 -10.97
C ARG A 23 13.92 5.77 -9.75
N TYR A 24 14.40 7.01 -9.74
CA TYR A 24 14.12 7.97 -8.68
C TYR A 24 12.60 8.19 -8.55
N LEU A 25 11.91 8.40 -9.67
CA LEU A 25 10.47 8.64 -9.68
C LEU A 25 9.68 7.42 -9.20
N LYS A 26 9.99 6.20 -9.67
CA LYS A 26 9.39 4.96 -9.16
C LYS A 26 9.59 4.79 -7.66
N ALA A 27 10.80 5.07 -7.18
CA ALA A 27 11.11 5.03 -5.76
C ALA A 27 10.27 6.05 -4.97
N ARG A 28 10.16 7.30 -5.43
CA ARG A 28 9.33 8.31 -4.76
C ARG A 28 7.84 7.93 -4.73
N LEU A 29 7.30 7.44 -5.85
CA LEU A 29 5.90 6.99 -5.91
C LEU A 29 5.63 5.82 -4.95
N ALA A 30 6.50 4.81 -4.94
CA ALA A 30 6.38 3.70 -3.99
C ALA A 30 6.53 4.16 -2.53
N GLN A 31 7.41 5.13 -2.27
CA GLN A 31 7.65 5.70 -0.96
C GLN A 31 6.41 6.43 -0.43
N TYR A 32 5.73 7.25 -1.25
CA TYR A 32 4.53 7.95 -0.81
C TYR A 32 3.45 6.97 -0.33
N PHE A 33 3.15 5.94 -1.11
CA PHE A 33 2.21 4.90 -0.67
C PHE A 33 2.69 4.11 0.56
N LEU A 34 4.00 3.88 0.69
CA LEU A 34 4.54 3.22 1.88
C LEU A 34 4.32 4.07 3.14
N LEU A 35 4.64 5.37 3.07
CA LEU A 35 4.48 6.31 4.17
C LEU A 35 3.00 6.44 4.55
N ASP A 36 2.11 6.61 3.57
CA ASP A 36 0.66 6.64 3.83
C ASP A 36 0.19 5.36 4.55
N SER A 37 0.66 4.17 4.12
CA SER A 37 0.31 2.91 4.79
C SER A 37 0.78 2.87 6.24
N GLN A 38 1.96 3.43 6.53
CA GLN A 38 2.51 3.50 7.88
C GLN A 38 1.71 4.49 8.74
N ASP A 39 1.30 5.62 8.18
CA ASP A 39 0.48 6.62 8.87
C ASP A 39 -0.90 6.07 9.23
N PHE A 40 -1.56 5.37 8.30
CA PHE A 40 -2.81 4.68 8.61
C PHE A 40 -2.62 3.60 9.68
N PHE A 41 -1.54 2.81 9.59
CA PHE A 41 -1.24 1.79 10.59
C PHE A 41 -0.97 2.40 11.97
N HIS A 42 -0.28 3.54 12.02
CA HIS A 42 -0.03 4.26 13.26
C HIS A 42 -1.32 4.80 13.88
N ARG A 43 -2.21 5.38 13.07
CA ARG A 43 -3.54 5.83 13.53
C ARG A 43 -4.36 4.69 14.12
N ILE A 44 -4.37 3.53 13.48
CA ILE A 44 -5.02 2.32 14.01
C ILE A 44 -4.46 1.93 15.39
N GLN A 45 -3.13 1.97 15.56
CA GLN A 45 -2.50 1.65 16.84
C GLN A 45 -2.90 2.63 17.94
N ILE A 46 -3.01 3.92 17.64
CA ILE A 46 -3.49 4.93 18.58
C ILE A 46 -4.95 4.63 18.97
N LEU A 47 -5.80 4.36 17.98
CA LEU A 47 -7.22 4.09 18.22
C LEU A 47 -7.43 2.86 19.10
N ASN A 48 -6.67 1.77 18.88
CA ASN A 48 -6.80 0.54 19.65
C ASN A 48 -6.21 0.60 21.07
N LYS A 49 -5.32 1.56 21.34
CA LYS A 49 -4.67 1.71 22.66
C LYS A 49 -5.38 2.71 23.57
N SER A 50 -6.30 3.51 23.03
CA SER A 50 -6.92 4.59 23.78
C SER A 50 -8.13 4.08 24.58
N PRO A 51 -8.11 4.17 25.92
CA PRO A 51 -9.24 3.77 26.76
C PRO A 51 -10.43 4.74 26.65
N ARG A 52 -10.25 5.90 26.01
CA ARG A 52 -11.26 6.96 25.90
C ARG A 52 -12.22 6.78 24.71
N PHE A 53 -12.02 5.75 23.91
CA PHE A 53 -12.73 5.56 22.65
C PHE A 53 -13.80 4.48 22.77
N SER A 54 -15.06 4.85 22.53
CA SER A 54 -16.17 3.89 22.52
C SER A 54 -16.03 2.91 21.34
N PRO A 55 -16.06 1.59 21.58
CA PRO A 55 -15.93 0.59 20.51
C PRO A 55 -16.91 0.81 19.34
N ASN A 56 -18.13 1.29 19.63
CA ASN A 56 -19.19 1.47 18.63
C ASN A 56 -18.88 2.56 17.60
N THR A 57 -18.15 3.60 17.97
CA THR A 57 -17.84 4.73 17.06
C THR A 57 -16.48 4.62 16.38
N PHE A 58 -15.57 3.84 16.96
CA PHE A 58 -14.19 3.75 16.50
C PHE A 58 -13.89 2.49 15.70
N THR A 59 -14.58 1.36 15.94
CA THR A 59 -14.43 0.16 15.10
C THR A 59 -14.63 0.42 13.61
N PRO A 60 -15.66 1.17 13.16
CA PRO A 60 -15.81 1.55 11.75
C PRO A 60 -14.60 2.33 11.21
N LYS A 61 -14.07 3.27 12.01
CA LYS A 61 -12.90 4.08 11.64
C LYS A 61 -11.64 3.22 11.53
N THR A 62 -11.42 2.32 12.49
CA THR A 62 -10.32 1.37 12.48
C THR A 62 -10.39 0.45 11.25
N LEU A 63 -11.57 -0.03 10.88
CA LEU A 63 -11.76 -0.86 9.68
C LEU A 63 -11.45 -0.09 8.40
N VAL A 64 -11.94 1.16 8.27
CA VAL A 64 -11.63 2.00 7.10
C VAL A 64 -10.14 2.35 7.04
N ASP A 65 -9.51 2.72 8.16
CA ASP A 65 -8.07 2.95 8.20
C ASP A 65 -7.29 1.67 7.86
N THR A 66 -7.79 0.49 8.24
CA THR A 66 -7.21 -0.81 7.86
C THR A 66 -7.29 -1.03 6.35
N ILE A 67 -8.44 -0.75 5.73
CA ILE A 67 -8.63 -0.81 4.27
C ILE A 67 -7.64 0.11 3.56
N MET A 68 -7.54 1.37 3.99
CA MET A 68 -6.63 2.35 3.39
C MET A 68 -5.16 1.97 3.58
N CYS A 69 -4.81 1.44 4.75
CA CYS A 69 -3.46 0.91 5.02
C CYS A 69 -3.11 -0.22 4.05
N VAL A 70 -4.00 -1.21 3.92
CA VAL A 70 -3.83 -2.36 3.02
C VAL A 70 -3.69 -1.90 1.57
N GLU A 71 -4.55 -0.98 1.13
CA GLU A 71 -4.50 -0.41 -0.21
C GLU A 71 -3.14 0.24 -0.50
N CYS A 72 -2.71 1.16 0.36
CA CYS A 72 -1.45 1.89 0.20
C CYS A 72 -0.26 0.92 0.23
N ALA A 73 -0.24 -0.06 1.15
CA ALA A 73 0.81 -1.07 1.19
C ALA A 73 0.89 -1.88 -0.11
N LEU A 74 -0.25 -2.31 -0.67
CA LEU A 74 -0.30 -3.05 -1.93
C LEU A 74 0.16 -2.19 -3.12
N LYS A 75 -0.27 -0.93 -3.21
CA LYS A 75 0.18 -0.01 -4.27
C LYS A 75 1.69 0.22 -4.18
N SER A 76 2.22 0.38 -2.96
CA SER A 76 3.66 0.46 -2.74
C SER A 76 4.39 -0.79 -3.22
N ILE A 77 3.87 -1.99 -2.93
CA ILE A 77 4.44 -3.27 -3.41
C ILE A 77 4.42 -3.34 -4.94
N ILE A 78 3.30 -3.01 -5.58
CA ILE A 78 3.13 -3.07 -7.04
C ILE A 78 4.17 -2.21 -7.75
N ILE A 79 4.35 -0.97 -7.27
CA ILE A 79 5.35 -0.04 -7.82
C ILE A 79 6.75 -0.49 -7.44
N SER A 80 6.96 -0.94 -6.21
CA SER A 80 8.27 -1.37 -5.74
C SER A 80 8.81 -2.56 -6.53
N LEU A 81 7.92 -3.45 -6.95
CA LEU A 81 8.21 -4.63 -7.74
C LEU A 81 7.98 -4.41 -9.24
N SER A 82 7.87 -3.17 -9.70
CA SER A 82 7.93 -2.88 -11.13
C SER A 82 9.24 -3.38 -11.77
N ARG A 83 9.19 -3.70 -13.07
CA ARG A 83 10.41 -4.12 -13.80
C ARG A 83 11.38 -2.95 -13.94
N SER A 84 12.66 -3.25 -14.12
CA SER A 84 13.69 -2.22 -14.30
C SER A 84 13.39 -1.34 -15.53
N ASN A 85 12.95 -1.96 -16.63
CA ASN A 85 12.57 -1.33 -17.90
C ASN A 85 11.12 -0.80 -17.93
N GLU A 86 10.31 -1.02 -16.89
CA GLU A 86 8.96 -0.48 -16.81
C GLU A 86 9.02 1.02 -16.52
N LYS A 87 8.38 1.84 -17.36
CA LYS A 87 8.26 3.28 -17.15
C LYS A 87 7.51 3.58 -15.85
N PRO A 88 7.85 4.68 -15.13
CA PRO A 88 7.13 5.10 -13.91
C PRO A 88 5.61 5.22 -14.08
N GLU A 89 5.16 5.74 -15.22
CA GLU A 89 3.74 5.88 -15.58
C GLU A 89 3.05 4.52 -15.58
N ASN A 90 3.65 3.51 -16.22
CA ASN A 90 3.06 2.18 -16.32
C ASN A 90 2.97 1.51 -14.94
N ALA A 91 4.00 1.66 -14.11
CA ALA A 91 4.01 1.13 -12.75
C ALA A 91 2.93 1.81 -11.88
N TYR A 92 2.81 3.13 -11.98
CA TYR A 92 1.79 3.90 -11.28
C TYR A 92 0.38 3.56 -11.77
N LEU A 93 0.17 3.50 -13.09
CA LEU A 93 -1.13 3.17 -13.69
C LEU A 93 -1.54 1.73 -13.38
N ALA A 94 -0.62 0.79 -13.29
CA ALA A 94 -0.93 -0.57 -12.84
C ALA A 94 -1.53 -0.56 -11.42
N ALA A 95 -0.93 0.20 -10.49
CA ALA A 95 -1.45 0.36 -9.14
C ALA A 95 -2.77 1.16 -9.11
N ARG A 96 -2.89 2.21 -9.93
CA ARG A 96 -4.07 3.10 -9.99
C ARG A 96 -5.30 2.43 -10.61
N ARG A 97 -5.13 1.63 -11.67
CA ARG A 97 -6.24 0.93 -12.37
C ARG A 97 -6.92 -0.11 -11.48
N CYS A 98 -6.25 -0.62 -10.46
CA CYS A 98 -6.89 -1.45 -9.44
C CYS A 98 -7.90 -0.67 -8.57
N GLY A 99 -7.85 0.67 -8.57
CA GLY A 99 -8.75 1.53 -7.80
C GLY A 99 -8.56 1.35 -6.29
N HIS A 100 -9.69 1.38 -5.57
CA HIS A 100 -9.80 1.07 -4.14
C HIS A 100 -10.23 -0.39 -3.90
N ILE A 101 -10.05 -1.26 -4.90
CA ILE A 101 -10.54 -2.66 -4.86
C ILE A 101 -9.40 -3.57 -4.39
N ILE A 102 -9.46 -3.97 -3.11
CA ILE A 102 -8.45 -4.81 -2.44
C ILE A 102 -8.15 -6.09 -3.24
N ASP A 103 -9.17 -6.75 -3.80
CA ASP A 103 -9.00 -7.98 -4.57
C ASP A 103 -8.07 -7.79 -5.78
N ARG A 104 -8.35 -6.77 -6.61
CA ARG A 104 -7.52 -6.44 -7.78
C ARG A 104 -6.08 -6.09 -7.38
N LEU A 105 -5.92 -5.37 -6.26
CA LEU A 105 -4.61 -5.02 -5.72
C LEU A 105 -3.85 -6.26 -5.22
N LEU A 106 -4.51 -7.19 -4.53
CA LEU A 106 -3.91 -8.44 -4.06
C LEU A 106 -3.48 -9.32 -5.23
N THR A 107 -4.31 -9.45 -6.27
CA THR A 107 -3.96 -10.20 -7.49
C THR A 107 -2.70 -9.62 -8.14
N GLU A 108 -2.67 -8.31 -8.38
CA GLU A 108 -1.55 -7.66 -9.06
C GLU A 108 -0.27 -7.67 -8.21
N ALA A 109 -0.37 -7.41 -6.91
CA ALA A 109 0.76 -7.48 -5.99
C ALA A 109 1.31 -8.91 -5.86
N SER A 110 0.44 -9.92 -5.77
CA SER A 110 0.84 -11.33 -5.72
C SER A 110 1.58 -11.74 -7.00
N ARG A 111 1.03 -11.38 -8.16
CA ARG A 111 1.65 -11.62 -9.48
C ARG A 111 3.04 -11.01 -9.58
N ARG A 112 3.22 -9.76 -9.12
CA ARG A 112 4.53 -9.07 -9.14
C ARG A 112 5.51 -9.60 -8.09
N SER A 113 5.01 -10.18 -7.00
CA SER A 113 5.80 -10.75 -5.90
C SER A 113 6.35 -12.14 -6.19
N PHE A 114 5.77 -12.85 -7.16
CA PHE A 114 6.15 -14.21 -7.52
C PHE A 114 7.67 -14.36 -7.73
N HIS A 115 8.28 -15.30 -7.00
CA HIS A 115 9.74 -15.55 -6.92
C HIS A 115 10.63 -14.35 -6.53
N ARG A 116 10.06 -13.23 -6.09
CA ARG A 116 10.83 -12.00 -5.78
C ARG A 116 10.80 -11.64 -4.31
N VAL A 117 9.65 -11.80 -3.65
CA VAL A 117 9.43 -11.52 -2.23
C VAL A 117 8.43 -12.53 -1.67
N SER A 118 8.66 -13.00 -0.45
CA SER A 118 7.66 -13.82 0.26
C SER A 118 6.42 -12.99 0.55
N PHE A 119 5.30 -13.39 -0.05
CA PHE A 119 4.03 -12.68 0.05
C PHE A 119 3.12 -13.29 1.14
N LEU A 120 1.88 -12.83 1.22
CA LEU A 120 0.86 -13.37 2.11
C LEU A 120 0.45 -14.80 1.71
N SER A 121 0.09 -15.60 2.71
CA SER A 121 -0.54 -16.91 2.52
C SER A 121 -1.98 -16.79 2.03
N LYS A 122 -2.55 -17.90 1.52
CA LYS A 122 -3.97 -17.95 1.11
C LYS A 122 -4.92 -17.54 2.24
N ARG A 123 -4.69 -17.99 3.47
CA ARG A 123 -5.51 -17.64 4.65
C ARG A 123 -5.49 -16.14 4.93
N GLU A 124 -4.31 -15.52 4.88
CA GLU A 124 -4.16 -14.09 5.13
C GLU A 124 -4.80 -13.24 4.04
N ILE A 125 -4.68 -13.67 2.78
CA ILE A 125 -5.40 -13.07 1.65
C ILE A 125 -6.91 -13.10 1.90
N GLN A 126 -7.46 -14.24 2.33
CA GLN A 126 -8.89 -14.35 2.63
C GLN A 126 -9.33 -13.44 3.79
N ILE A 127 -8.50 -13.23 4.81
CA ILE A 127 -8.79 -12.26 5.89
C ILE A 127 -8.92 -10.85 5.31
N LEU A 128 -7.97 -10.43 4.46
CA LEU A 128 -8.02 -9.09 3.86
C LEU A 128 -9.18 -8.92 2.87
N LEU A 129 -9.53 -9.96 2.11
CA LEU A 129 -10.66 -9.92 1.18
C LEU A 129 -12.00 -9.71 1.88
N GLN A 130 -12.15 -10.12 3.14
CA GLN A 130 -13.37 -9.87 3.90
C GLN A 130 -13.60 -8.38 4.18
N LEU A 131 -12.55 -7.55 4.24
CA LEU A 131 -12.67 -6.11 4.45
C LEU A 131 -13.48 -5.41 3.34
N LYS A 132 -13.61 -6.03 2.16
CA LYS A 132 -14.42 -5.50 1.06
C LYS A 132 -15.89 -5.33 1.42
N ASN A 133 -16.40 -6.11 2.37
CA ASN A 133 -17.81 -6.05 2.79
C ASN A 133 -18.12 -4.75 3.56
N ILE A 134 -17.10 -4.12 4.15
CA ILE A 134 -17.22 -2.80 4.77
C ILE A 134 -17.15 -1.73 3.67
N GLY A 135 -16.05 -1.72 2.93
CA GLY A 135 -15.74 -0.67 1.95
C GLY A 135 -15.33 0.66 2.62
N VAL A 136 -14.88 1.62 1.82
CA VAL A 136 -14.48 2.96 2.32
C VAL A 136 -15.68 3.80 2.80
N GLU A 137 -16.88 3.44 2.33
CA GLU A 137 -18.20 3.96 2.74
C GLU A 137 -18.67 3.37 4.08
N GLY A 138 -17.84 2.63 4.80
CA GLY A 138 -18.13 2.16 6.16
C GLY A 138 -17.60 3.12 7.23
N ARG A 139 -17.44 4.40 6.91
CA ARG A 139 -16.71 5.37 7.75
C ARG A 139 -17.54 5.80 8.96
N TYR A 140 -18.85 5.85 8.79
CA TYR A 140 -19.78 6.24 9.84
C TYR A 140 -20.42 5.01 10.47
N ALA A 141 -20.61 5.05 11.79
CA ALA A 141 -21.28 3.96 12.52
C ALA A 141 -22.70 3.72 11.99
N TYR A 142 -23.37 4.79 11.53
CA TYR A 142 -24.66 4.71 10.85
C TYR A 142 -24.62 3.85 9.57
N GLU A 143 -23.59 4.02 8.72
CA GLU A 143 -23.45 3.23 7.49
C GLU A 143 -23.22 1.75 7.82
N ILE A 144 -22.42 1.46 8.84
CA ILE A 144 -22.21 0.09 9.34
C ILE A 144 -23.52 -0.49 9.88
N ALA A 145 -24.26 0.27 10.69
CA ALA A 145 -25.55 -0.17 11.23
C ALA A 145 -26.55 -0.47 10.12
N ASN A 146 -26.64 0.40 9.09
CA ASN A 146 -27.48 0.16 7.92
C ASN A 146 -27.09 -1.12 7.18
N LYS A 147 -25.79 -1.37 6.97
CA LYS A 147 -25.31 -2.61 6.34
C LYS A 147 -25.67 -3.84 7.19
N MET A 148 -25.55 -3.76 8.52
CA MET A 148 -25.96 -4.83 9.44
C MET A 148 -27.47 -5.08 9.47
N GLN A 149 -28.28 -4.05 9.18
CA GLN A 149 -29.73 -4.19 9.08
C GLN A 149 -30.17 -4.94 7.82
N GLN A 150 -29.33 -4.92 6.77
CA GLN A 150 -29.54 -5.65 5.52
C GLN A 150 -29.13 -7.13 5.62
N GLU A 151 -28.50 -7.54 6.72
CA GLU A 151 -28.13 -8.94 6.95
C GLU A 151 -29.32 -9.77 7.43
N ASP A 152 -29.26 -11.08 7.16
CA ASP A 152 -30.17 -12.05 7.75
C ASP A 152 -30.14 -11.96 9.29
N PRO A 153 -31.30 -11.84 9.98
CA PRO A 153 -31.36 -11.70 11.43
C PRO A 153 -30.71 -12.83 12.21
N LEU A 154 -30.81 -14.08 11.73
CA LEU A 154 -30.21 -15.25 12.37
C LEU A 154 -28.69 -15.20 12.22
N LEU A 155 -28.17 -14.87 11.04
CA LEU A 155 -26.72 -14.70 10.85
C LEU A 155 -26.16 -13.56 11.71
N ARG A 156 -26.91 -12.47 11.89
CA ARG A 156 -26.51 -11.38 12.79
C ARG A 156 -26.50 -11.84 14.25
N PHE A 157 -27.52 -12.59 14.68
CA PHE A 157 -27.60 -13.16 16.02
C PHE A 157 -26.43 -14.10 16.31
N LEU A 158 -26.10 -14.98 15.36
CA LEU A 158 -24.96 -15.91 15.44
C LEU A 158 -23.59 -15.22 15.24
N ARG A 159 -23.57 -13.91 14.93
CA ARG A 159 -22.37 -13.11 14.62
C ARG A 159 -21.61 -13.56 13.37
N GLU A 160 -22.31 -14.18 12.42
CA GLU A 160 -21.76 -14.70 11.16
C GLU A 160 -22.11 -13.83 9.93
N GLY A 161 -22.91 -12.79 10.12
CA GLY A 161 -23.23 -11.80 9.08
C GLY A 161 -21.98 -11.22 8.40
N ALA A 162 -22.09 -10.89 7.12
CA ALA A 162 -20.98 -10.45 6.27
C ALA A 162 -20.18 -9.24 6.80
N VAL A 163 -20.86 -8.33 7.49
CA VAL A 163 -20.37 -7.15 8.22
C VAL A 163 -20.29 -7.44 9.71
N THR A 164 -21.30 -8.08 10.32
CA THR A 164 -21.32 -8.34 11.77
C THR A 164 -20.08 -9.11 12.23
N LYS A 165 -19.65 -10.13 11.50
CA LYS A 165 -18.45 -10.91 11.83
C LYS A 165 -17.16 -10.08 11.81
N LEU A 166 -17.12 -8.99 11.06
CA LEU A 166 -15.95 -8.12 10.92
C LEU A 166 -15.79 -7.16 12.09
N LEU A 167 -16.84 -6.99 12.89
CA LEU A 167 -16.83 -6.19 14.10
C LEU A 167 -16.38 -7.00 15.32
N ASN A 168 -16.18 -8.32 15.18
CA ASN A 168 -15.71 -9.15 16.29
C ASN A 168 -14.22 -8.87 16.58
N SER A 169 -13.81 -9.02 17.84
CA SER A 169 -12.44 -8.73 18.27
C SER A 169 -11.41 -9.67 17.65
N GLU A 170 -11.79 -10.91 17.35
CA GLU A 170 -10.91 -11.92 16.74
C GLU A 170 -10.53 -11.54 15.30
N PHE A 171 -11.51 -11.14 14.48
CA PHE A 171 -11.30 -10.68 13.11
C PHE A 171 -10.51 -9.37 13.11
N LEU A 172 -10.84 -8.43 14.00
CA LEU A 172 -10.08 -7.18 14.14
C LEU A 172 -8.61 -7.50 14.48
N SER A 173 -8.35 -8.32 15.49
CA SER A 173 -6.98 -8.72 15.84
C SER A 173 -6.25 -9.42 14.68
N SER A 174 -6.94 -10.36 14.01
CA SER A 174 -6.38 -11.11 12.88
C SER A 174 -6.07 -10.20 11.69
N SER A 175 -7.01 -9.36 11.29
CA SER A 175 -6.85 -8.42 10.18
C SER A 175 -5.73 -7.41 10.44
N LEU A 176 -5.59 -6.95 11.68
CA LEU A 176 -4.49 -6.06 12.08
C LEU A 176 -3.12 -6.74 12.04
N SER A 177 -3.05 -8.00 12.49
CA SER A 177 -1.82 -8.81 12.40
C SER A 177 -1.38 -8.99 10.94
N VAL A 178 -2.33 -9.34 10.06
CA VAL A 178 -2.07 -9.48 8.61
C VAL A 178 -1.67 -8.14 7.99
N THR A 179 -2.34 -7.06 8.37
CA THR A 179 -2.02 -5.70 7.89
C THR A 179 -0.61 -5.28 8.30
N LYS A 180 -0.22 -5.51 9.55
CA LYS A 180 1.16 -5.26 10.03
C LYS A 180 2.18 -6.02 9.19
N ARG A 181 1.91 -7.30 8.91
CA ARG A 181 2.79 -8.12 8.08
C ARG A 181 2.88 -7.57 6.66
N LEU A 182 1.76 -7.15 6.07
CA LEU A 182 1.71 -6.58 4.73
C LEU A 182 2.51 -5.26 4.62
N VAL A 183 2.39 -4.37 5.61
CA VAL A 183 3.23 -3.15 5.71
C VAL A 183 4.72 -3.53 5.78
N GLY A 184 5.06 -4.58 6.54
CA GLY A 184 6.41 -5.13 6.59
C GLY A 184 6.90 -5.66 5.23
N ILE A 185 6.04 -6.33 4.45
CA ILE A 185 6.36 -6.78 3.08
C ILE A 185 6.58 -5.57 2.17
N ALA A 186 5.75 -4.52 2.28
CA ALA A 186 5.91 -3.29 1.50
C ALA A 186 7.25 -2.60 1.80
N GLY A 187 7.60 -2.44 3.08
CA GLY A 187 8.89 -1.90 3.50
C GLY A 187 10.08 -2.72 2.99
N LYS A 188 10.05 -4.05 3.15
CA LYS A 188 11.11 -4.95 2.62
C LYS A 188 11.24 -4.88 1.09
N SER A 189 10.11 -4.79 0.39
CA SER A 189 10.08 -4.66 -1.08
C SER A 189 10.69 -3.32 -1.50
N PHE A 190 10.32 -2.23 -0.83
CA PHE A 190 10.88 -0.92 -1.08
C PHE A 190 12.39 -0.90 -0.84
N ASP A 191 12.84 -1.38 0.31
CA ASP A 191 14.26 -1.37 0.67
C ASP A 191 15.10 -2.23 -0.29
N LYS A 192 14.62 -3.42 -0.64
CA LYS A 192 15.34 -4.35 -1.52
C LYS A 192 15.64 -3.73 -2.89
N TYR A 193 14.74 -2.93 -3.45
CA TYR A 193 14.87 -2.42 -4.81
C TYR A 193 15.26 -0.94 -4.90
N TRP A 194 14.92 -0.14 -3.88
CA TRP A 194 14.97 1.33 -3.95
C TRP A 194 15.70 2.01 -2.80
N LYS A 195 16.21 1.29 -1.79
CA LYS A 195 17.01 1.90 -0.72
C LYS A 195 18.12 2.78 -1.30
N GLY A 196 18.22 4.01 -0.80
CA GLY A 196 19.17 5.03 -1.27
C GLY A 196 18.86 5.66 -2.63
N SER A 197 17.79 5.24 -3.33
CA SER A 197 17.37 5.83 -4.61
C SER A 197 16.54 7.11 -4.44
N THR A 198 16.08 7.43 -3.22
CA THR A 198 15.29 8.62 -2.91
C THR A 198 16.11 9.79 -2.36
N SER A 199 17.40 9.60 -2.11
CA SER A 199 18.29 10.67 -1.64
C SER A 199 18.29 11.82 -2.65
N PHE A 200 17.79 12.97 -2.21
CA PHE A 200 17.74 14.18 -3.00
C PHE A 200 19.16 14.62 -3.36
N LYS A 201 19.41 14.88 -4.64
CA LYS A 201 20.69 15.41 -5.12
C LYS A 201 20.39 16.68 -5.89
N LEU A 202 20.72 17.83 -5.27
CA LEU A 202 20.48 19.18 -5.82
C LEU A 202 20.91 19.30 -7.29
N LYS A 203 22.04 18.67 -7.64
CA LYS A 203 22.60 18.60 -9.01
C LYS A 203 21.72 17.94 -10.08
N HIS A 204 20.57 17.38 -9.72
CA HIS A 204 19.65 16.72 -10.64
C HIS A 204 18.23 17.30 -10.58
N LEU A 205 18.04 18.44 -9.91
CA LEU A 205 16.72 19.05 -9.72
C LEU A 205 15.97 19.26 -11.04
N ASP A 206 16.58 19.95 -12.00
CA ASP A 206 15.95 20.23 -13.30
C ASP A 206 15.53 18.96 -14.05
N LYS A 207 16.34 17.89 -13.93
CA LYS A 207 16.03 16.60 -14.55
C LYS A 207 14.83 15.94 -13.87
N ILE A 208 14.74 16.04 -12.55
CA ILE A 208 13.63 15.50 -11.77
C ILE A 208 12.36 16.28 -12.09
N ASP A 209 12.41 17.61 -12.09
CA ASP A 209 11.24 18.47 -12.32
C ASP A 209 10.70 18.32 -13.73
N ASN A 210 11.56 18.33 -14.75
CA ASN A 210 11.15 18.06 -16.12
C ASN A 210 10.49 16.66 -16.23
N ARG A 211 11.10 15.64 -15.60
CA ARG A 211 10.55 14.29 -15.64
C ARG A 211 9.21 14.17 -14.93
N LEU A 212 9.00 14.89 -13.83
CA LEU A 212 7.74 14.95 -13.10
C LEU A 212 6.64 15.61 -13.92
N ASN A 213 6.95 16.69 -14.65
CA ASN A 213 6.01 17.33 -15.57
C ASN A 213 5.56 16.35 -16.66
N ILE A 214 6.51 15.69 -17.34
CA ILE A 214 6.22 14.65 -18.34
C ILE A 214 5.36 13.53 -17.75
N PHE A 215 5.68 13.08 -16.53
CA PHE A 215 4.89 12.06 -15.84
C PHE A 215 3.45 12.51 -15.60
N ARG A 216 3.26 13.73 -15.10
CA ARG A 216 1.94 14.29 -14.81
C ARG A 216 1.10 14.37 -16.09
N ASP A 217 1.67 14.88 -17.17
CA ASP A 217 0.98 15.06 -18.43
C ASP A 217 0.55 13.70 -18.99
N ASN A 218 1.46 12.72 -19.01
CA ASN A 218 1.16 11.35 -19.48
C ASN A 218 0.12 10.61 -18.62
N VAL A 219 0.13 10.82 -17.30
CA VAL A 219 -0.86 10.16 -16.42
C VAL A 219 -2.23 10.84 -16.52
N SER A 220 -2.27 12.15 -16.80
CA SER A 220 -3.51 12.91 -16.93
C SER A 220 -4.29 12.61 -18.21
N THR A 221 -3.58 12.37 -19.32
CA THR A 221 -4.17 12.03 -20.63
C THR A 221 -4.66 10.58 -20.73
N ASN A 222 -4.23 9.71 -19.80
CA ASN A 222 -4.67 8.32 -19.71
C ASN A 222 -5.82 8.12 -18.69
N ARG A 223 -6.60 9.16 -18.41
CA ARG A 223 -7.86 9.08 -17.65
C ARG A 223 -8.99 8.59 -18.56
#